data_AF-A0A2V7QYA7-F1
#
_entry.id   AF-A0A2V7QYA7-F1
#
_cell.length_a   1.000
_cell.length_b   1.000
_cell.length_c   1.000
_cell.angle_alpha   90.00
_cell.angle_beta   90.00
_cell.angle_gamma   90.00
#
_symmetry.space_group_name_H-M   'P 1'
#
loop_
_entity.id
_entity.type
_entity.pdbx_description
1 polymer ?
#
loop_
_entity_poly.entity_id
_entity_poly.type
_entity_poly.pdbx_seq_one_letter_code
_entity_poly.pdbx_strand_id
1 'polypeptide(L)'
;MEARITAQSQSFRLRERLEEAKVSHGEEARVDLPGVRVAVLAATGEAQLMFCNMGSIRVRQLMQRGDERPLATDVTLEGLQVPAVGMYDLVNAHISVNGSIHVRVDAETQVMPARDLVQKG
;
A
#
# COMPACT_ATOMS: atom_id res chain seq x y z
N MET A 1 0.78 16.76 2.42
CA MET A 1 -0.04 16.57 1.19
C MET A 1 -0.74 15.23 1.31
N GLU A 2 -2.02 15.15 0.94
CA GLU A 2 -2.77 13.88 0.93
C GLU A 2 -2.56 13.17 -0.40
N ALA A 3 -2.11 11.91 -0.36
CA ALA A 3 -1.90 11.08 -1.55
C ALA A 3 -3.14 10.25 -1.87
N ARG A 4 -3.41 10.03 -3.16
CA ARG A 4 -4.58 9.28 -3.64
C ARG A 4 -4.18 8.17 -4.61
N ILE A 5 -5.04 7.17 -4.75
CA ILE A 5 -4.94 6.16 -5.80
C ILE A 5 -5.69 6.64 -7.04
N THR A 6 -5.07 6.47 -8.21
CA THR A 6 -5.67 6.74 -9.52
C THR A 6 -5.44 5.55 -10.45
N ALA A 7 -6.00 5.61 -11.67
CA ALA A 7 -5.77 4.59 -12.70
C ALA A 7 -4.28 4.37 -13.02
N GLN A 8 -3.42 5.37 -12.77
CA GLN A 8 -1.99 5.29 -13.03
C GLN A 8 -1.18 4.73 -11.85
N SER A 9 -1.81 4.47 -10.70
CA SER A 9 -1.14 4.00 -9.47
C SER A 9 -0.55 2.59 -9.54
N GLN A 10 -0.88 1.84 -10.59
CA GLN A 10 -0.44 0.45 -10.78
C GLN A 10 -0.85 -0.47 -9.62
N SER A 11 -2.12 -0.37 -9.20
CA SER A 11 -2.73 -1.15 -8.13
C SER A 11 -2.57 -2.67 -8.29
N PHE A 12 -2.41 -3.17 -9.53
CA PHE A 12 -2.12 -4.58 -9.77
C PHE A 12 -0.85 -5.06 -9.05
N ARG A 13 0.16 -4.20 -8.86
CA ARG A 13 1.38 -4.53 -8.11
C ARG A 13 1.09 -4.79 -6.64
N LEU A 14 0.23 -3.97 -6.02
CA LEU A 14 -0.20 -4.21 -4.64
C LEU A 14 -0.89 -5.57 -4.55
N ARG A 15 -1.81 -5.88 -5.49
CA ARG A 15 -2.52 -7.16 -5.52
C ARG A 15 -1.56 -8.35 -5.65
N GLU A 16 -0.59 -8.30 -6.57
CA GLU A 16 0.45 -9.34 -6.71
C GLU A 16 1.21 -9.55 -5.39
N ARG A 17 1.64 -8.46 -4.73
CA ARG A 17 2.36 -8.55 -3.44
C ARG A 17 1.51 -9.11 -2.30
N LEU A 18 0.21 -8.88 -2.32
CA LEU A 18 -0.73 -9.44 -1.34
C LEU A 18 -0.94 -10.94 -1.57
N GLU A 19 -1.08 -11.36 -2.83
CA GLU A 19 -1.13 -12.78 -3.21
C GLU A 19 0.15 -13.52 -2.80
N GLU A 20 1.33 -12.92 -3.05
CA GLU A 20 2.63 -13.44 -2.58
C GLU A 20 2.69 -13.57 -1.04
N ALA A 21 2.08 -12.63 -0.31
CA ALA A 21 1.97 -12.65 1.14
C ALA A 21 0.87 -13.59 1.66
N LYS A 22 0.18 -14.31 0.77
CA LYS A 22 -0.94 -15.23 1.06
C LYS A 22 -2.16 -14.56 1.70
N VAL A 23 -2.34 -13.27 1.47
CA VAL A 23 -3.58 -12.57 1.82
C VAL A 23 -4.67 -12.99 0.84
N SER A 24 -5.88 -13.25 1.34
CA SER A 24 -7.02 -13.62 0.50
C SER A 24 -8.23 -12.70 0.72
N HIS A 25 -9.27 -12.89 -0.09
CA HIS A 25 -10.56 -12.26 0.15
C HIS A 25 -11.06 -12.51 1.59
N GLY A 26 -11.79 -11.55 2.15
CA GLY A 26 -12.35 -11.57 3.50
C GLY A 26 -11.33 -11.30 4.60
N GLU A 27 -10.06 -11.10 4.26
CA GLU A 27 -8.99 -10.90 5.23
C GLU A 27 -8.91 -9.44 5.71
N GLU A 28 -8.59 -9.29 7.00
CA GLU A 28 -8.22 -8.02 7.61
C GLU A 28 -6.92 -8.20 8.38
N ALA A 29 -5.93 -7.34 8.11
CA ALA A 29 -4.60 -7.49 8.67
C ALA A 29 -3.88 -6.15 8.89
N ARG A 30 -2.85 -6.17 9.72
CA ARG A 30 -1.82 -5.14 9.79
C ARG A 30 -0.61 -5.60 8.98
N VAL A 31 -0.16 -4.76 8.07
CA VAL A 31 0.89 -5.11 7.10
C VAL A 31 1.95 -4.02 6.97
N ASP A 32 3.16 -4.42 6.58
CA ASP A 32 4.17 -3.49 6.06
C ASP A 32 4.08 -3.44 4.54
N LEU A 33 4.00 -2.22 4.01
CA LEU A 33 4.01 -1.91 2.59
C LEU A 33 5.30 -1.14 2.26
N PRO A 34 6.40 -1.84 1.93
CA PRO A 34 7.68 -1.20 1.65
C PRO A 34 7.72 -0.62 0.23
N GLY A 35 8.39 0.52 0.07
CA GLY A 35 8.75 1.08 -1.23
C GLY A 35 7.60 1.67 -2.04
N VAL A 36 6.53 2.16 -1.38
CA VAL A 36 5.47 2.89 -2.08
C VAL A 36 5.98 4.28 -2.48
N ARG A 37 5.71 4.72 -3.71
CA ARG A 37 6.20 6.00 -4.22
C ARG A 37 5.07 7.02 -4.24
N VAL A 38 5.28 8.18 -3.64
CA VAL A 38 4.43 9.35 -3.82
C VAL A 38 5.04 10.28 -4.86
N ALA A 39 4.26 10.57 -5.90
CA ALA A 39 4.61 11.50 -6.97
C ALA A 39 3.53 12.57 -7.10
N VAL A 40 3.81 13.64 -7.84
CA VAL A 40 2.80 14.64 -8.21
C VAL A 40 2.27 14.31 -9.60
N LEU A 41 0.95 14.28 -9.75
CA LEU A 41 0.29 14.21 -11.04
C LEU A 41 0.54 15.51 -11.80
N ALA A 42 1.29 15.44 -12.90
CA ALA A 42 1.68 16.61 -13.68
C ALA A 42 0.48 17.43 -14.19
N ALA A 43 -0.68 16.79 -14.38
CA ALA A 43 -1.90 17.45 -14.87
C ALA A 43 -2.67 18.23 -13.80
N THR A 44 -2.64 17.80 -12.53
CA THR A 44 -3.49 18.36 -11.46
C THR A 44 -2.70 18.95 -10.29
N GLY A 45 -1.41 18.62 -10.16
CA GLY A 45 -0.59 19.00 -9.01
C GLY A 45 -0.86 18.15 -7.75
N GLU A 46 -1.77 17.19 -7.81
CA GLU A 46 -2.17 16.36 -6.67
C GLU A 46 -1.14 15.24 -6.40
N ALA A 47 -0.99 14.84 -5.13
CA ALA A 47 -0.18 13.66 -4.81
C ALA A 47 -0.87 12.37 -5.24
N GLN A 48 -0.07 11.51 -5.84
CA GLN A 48 -0.44 10.20 -6.29
C GLN A 48 0.43 9.15 -5.61
N LEU A 49 -0.19 8.10 -5.07
CA LEU A 49 0.51 6.90 -4.63
C LEU A 49 0.74 5.95 -5.82
N MET A 50 1.95 5.41 -5.94
CA MET A 50 2.39 4.49 -6.98
C MET A 50 2.99 3.24 -6.34
N PHE A 51 2.58 2.07 -6.83
CA PHE A 51 3.01 0.76 -6.28
C PHE A 51 4.12 0.08 -7.10
N CYS A 52 4.69 0.77 -8.10
CA CYS A 52 5.65 0.21 -9.06
C CYS A 52 6.88 -0.46 -8.44
N ASN A 53 7.38 0.09 -7.33
CA ASN A 53 8.63 -0.34 -6.69
C ASN A 53 8.40 -1.08 -5.37
N MET A 54 7.18 -1.59 -5.14
CA MET A 54 6.88 -2.27 -3.89
C MET A 54 7.73 -3.51 -3.67
N GLY A 55 8.30 -3.59 -2.47
CA GLY A 55 8.93 -4.79 -1.95
C GLY A 55 7.88 -5.82 -1.48
N SER A 56 8.37 -6.91 -0.90
CA SER A 56 7.51 -7.95 -0.32
C SER A 56 6.72 -7.42 0.88
N ILE A 57 5.43 -7.73 0.91
CA ILE A 57 4.56 -7.37 2.03
C ILE A 57 4.83 -8.30 3.21
N ARG A 58 4.96 -7.72 4.41
CA ARG A 58 5.03 -8.47 5.65
C ARG A 58 3.71 -8.32 6.41
N VAL A 59 3.02 -9.44 6.65
CA VAL A 59 1.88 -9.46 7.58
C VAL A 59 2.41 -9.43 9.01
N ARG A 60 2.06 -8.38 9.76
CA ARG A 60 2.42 -8.22 11.18
C ARG A 60 1.42 -8.90 12.10
N GLN A 61 0.14 -8.72 11.78
CA GLN A 61 -0.96 -9.24 12.58
C GLN A 61 -2.13 -9.55 11.67
N LEU A 62 -2.66 -10.77 11.79
CA LEU A 62 -3.93 -11.14 11.20
C LEU A 62 -5.05 -10.79 12.19
N MET A 63 -6.00 -9.96 11.77
CA MET A 63 -7.15 -9.54 12.57
C MET A 63 -8.40 -10.35 12.22
N GLN A 64 -8.60 -10.61 10.92
CA GLN A 64 -9.64 -11.50 10.42
C GLN A 64 -9.06 -12.40 9.35
N ARG A 65 -9.29 -13.71 9.45
CA ARG A 65 -8.85 -14.68 8.44
C ARG A 65 -9.70 -14.56 7.19
N GLY A 66 -9.06 -14.57 6.02
CA GLY A 66 -9.77 -14.66 4.74
C GLY A 66 -10.36 -16.05 4.44
N ASP A 67 -11.07 -16.12 3.32
CA ASP A 67 -11.81 -17.30 2.84
C ASP A 67 -11.16 -17.95 1.60
N GLU A 68 -9.89 -17.63 1.34
CA GLU A 68 -9.07 -18.19 0.24
C GLU A 68 -9.58 -17.87 -1.17
N ARG A 69 -10.63 -17.05 -1.31
CA ARG A 69 -11.08 -16.57 -2.62
C ARG A 69 -10.13 -15.49 -3.18
N PRO A 70 -10.16 -15.25 -4.50
CA PRO A 70 -9.28 -14.28 -5.15
C PRO A 70 -9.45 -12.86 -4.63
N LEU A 71 -8.37 -12.08 -4.65
CA LEU A 71 -8.39 -10.67 -4.29
C LEU A 71 -9.19 -9.84 -5.31
N ALA A 72 -9.84 -8.79 -4.82
CA ALA A 72 -10.46 -7.79 -5.67
C ALA A 72 -9.43 -6.98 -6.46
N THR A 73 -9.84 -6.36 -7.58
CA THR A 73 -8.97 -5.54 -8.43
C THR A 73 -8.89 -4.09 -8.00
N ASP A 74 -9.97 -3.59 -7.40
CA ASP A 74 -10.08 -2.20 -7.00
C ASP A 74 -9.32 -1.96 -5.70
N VAL A 75 -8.60 -0.84 -5.64
CA VAL A 75 -7.82 -0.44 -4.48
C VAL A 75 -8.18 0.98 -4.10
N THR A 76 -8.42 1.20 -2.81
CA THR A 76 -8.64 2.52 -2.23
C THR A 76 -7.61 2.81 -1.15
N LEU A 77 -7.34 4.10 -0.94
CA LEU A 77 -6.39 4.58 0.04
C LEU A 77 -7.06 5.65 0.90
N GLU A 78 -6.90 5.52 2.22
CA GLU A 78 -7.40 6.46 3.20
C GLU A 78 -6.25 6.94 4.11
N GLY A 79 -6.18 8.25 4.36
CA GLY A 79 -5.36 8.81 5.43
C GLY A 79 -3.87 9.00 5.15
N LEU A 80 -3.35 8.64 3.97
CA LEU A 80 -1.93 8.82 3.67
C LEU A 80 -1.57 10.31 3.49
N GLN A 81 -0.92 10.86 4.51
CA GLN A 81 -0.31 12.18 4.46
C GLN A 81 1.21 12.07 4.43
N VAL A 82 1.83 12.74 3.46
CA VAL A 82 3.29 12.82 3.35
C VAL A 82 3.78 14.27 3.33
N PRO A 83 4.98 14.53 3.87
CA PRO A 83 5.57 15.87 3.89
C PRO A 83 6.07 16.32 2.51
N ALA A 84 6.45 15.37 1.64
CA ALA A 84 6.99 15.64 0.31
C ALA A 84 6.71 14.47 -0.65
N VAL A 85 7.02 14.65 -1.92
CA VAL A 85 7.15 13.55 -2.87
C VAL A 85 8.36 12.69 -2.51
N GLY A 86 8.31 11.39 -2.77
CA GLY A 86 9.39 10.48 -2.41
C GLY A 86 8.95 9.03 -2.32
N MET A 87 9.86 8.18 -1.86
CA MET A 87 9.55 6.79 -1.54
C MET A 87 9.34 6.64 -0.04
N TYR A 88 8.35 5.83 0.33
CA TYR A 88 7.94 5.63 1.71
C TYR A 88 7.71 4.14 1.98
N ASP A 89 7.98 3.75 3.22
CA ASP A 89 7.52 2.50 3.80
C ASP A 89 6.32 2.81 4.69
N LEU A 90 5.19 2.15 4.46
CA LEU A 90 4.04 2.21 5.36
C LEU A 90 4.13 1.02 6.31
N VAL A 91 4.51 1.29 7.54
CA VAL A 91 4.72 0.27 8.57
C VAL A 91 3.45 0.15 9.39
N ASN A 92 2.97 -1.08 9.59
CA ASN A 92 1.75 -1.37 10.36
C ASN A 92 0.46 -0.75 9.76
N ALA A 93 0.40 -0.62 8.43
CA ALA A 93 -0.79 -0.16 7.72
C ALA A 93 -1.95 -1.16 7.89
N HIS A 94 -3.18 -0.65 8.00
CA HIS A 94 -4.37 -1.48 8.03
C HIS A 94 -4.78 -1.85 6.60
N ILE A 95 -5.04 -3.13 6.38
CA ILE A 95 -5.62 -3.61 5.13
C ILE A 95 -6.89 -4.41 5.38
N SER A 96 -7.91 -4.16 4.56
CA SER A 96 -9.12 -4.97 4.48
C SER A 96 -9.37 -5.35 3.03
N VAL A 97 -9.65 -6.64 2.79
CA VAL A 97 -9.92 -7.17 1.45
C VAL A 97 -11.34 -7.73 1.43
N ASN A 98 -12.32 -6.92 1.03
CA ASN A 98 -13.71 -7.37 0.92
C ASN A 98 -14.44 -6.58 -0.17
N GLY A 99 -14.68 -7.20 -1.32
CA GLY A 99 -15.20 -6.51 -2.52
C GLY A 99 -14.25 -5.50 -3.16
N SER A 100 -13.34 -4.89 -2.39
CA SER A 100 -12.18 -4.13 -2.84
C SER A 100 -11.03 -4.25 -1.82
N ILE A 101 -9.83 -3.83 -2.20
CA ILE A 101 -8.68 -3.73 -1.28
C ILE A 101 -8.65 -2.32 -0.71
N HIS A 102 -8.85 -2.20 0.60
CA HIS A 102 -8.78 -0.93 1.32
C HIS A 102 -7.46 -0.86 2.09
N VAL A 103 -6.64 0.14 1.78
CA VAL A 103 -5.44 0.47 2.56
C VAL A 103 -5.73 1.70 3.40
N ARG A 104 -5.64 1.59 4.72
CA ARG A 104 -5.84 2.71 5.64
C ARG A 104 -4.55 3.01 6.39
N VAL A 105 -4.17 4.28 6.36
CA VAL A 105 -3.12 4.88 7.18
C VAL A 105 -3.80 5.59 8.34
N ASP A 106 -3.78 4.95 9.50
CA ASP A 106 -4.39 5.44 10.74
C ASP A 106 -3.32 5.80 11.80
N ALA A 107 -3.75 6.08 13.03
CA ALA A 107 -2.87 6.46 14.12
C ALA A 107 -1.86 5.38 14.52
N GLU A 108 -2.08 4.12 14.13
CA GLU A 108 -1.15 3.01 14.40
C GLU A 108 -0.16 2.78 13.24
N THR A 109 -0.35 3.48 12.12
CA THR A 109 0.49 3.36 10.93
C THR A 109 1.63 4.37 10.99
N GLN A 110 2.86 3.89 10.75
CA GLN A 110 4.02 4.77 10.63
C GLN A 110 4.38 4.96 9.15
N VAL A 111 4.44 6.21 8.72
CA VAL A 111 4.86 6.58 7.37
C VAL A 111 6.32 7.01 7.43
N MET A 112 7.22 6.15 6.97
CA MET A 112 8.67 6.38 7.04
C MET A 112 9.21 6.67 5.64
N PRO A 113 10.06 7.69 5.44
CA PRO A 113 10.82 7.79 4.20
C PRO A 113 11.61 6.51 3.99
N ALA A 114 11.44 5.87 2.84
CA ALA A 114 12.21 4.68 2.51
C ALA A 114 13.68 5.11 2.45
N ARG A 115 14.53 4.48 3.27
CA ARG A 115 15.97 4.68 3.14
C ARG A 115 16.34 4.11 1.79
N ASP A 116 16.95 4.93 0.92
CA ASP A 116 17.53 4.46 -0.34
C ASP A 116 18.27 3.15 -0.09
N LEU A 117 17.68 2.03 -0.52
CA LEU A 117 18.42 0.79 -0.68
C LEU A 117 19.23 0.95 -1.96
N VAL A 118 20.20 1.85 -1.94
CA VAL A 118 21.46 1.63 -2.65
C VAL A 118 22.16 0.51 -1.90
N GLN A 119 21.64 -0.72 -2.04
CA GLN A 119 22.47 -1.90 -1.88
C GLN A 119 23.41 -1.90 -3.08
N LYS A 120 24.61 -1.35 -2.85
CA LYS A 120 25.79 -1.68 -3.63
C LYS A 120 25.84 -3.20 -3.76
N GLY A 121 25.68 -3.68 -4.99
CA GLY A 121 26.16 -4.97 -5.47
C GLY A 121 27.09 -4.69 -6.63
#